data_AF-A0A7E5W9H2-F1
#
_entry.id   AF-A0A7E5W9H2-F1
#
_cell.length_a   1.000
_cell.length_b   1.000
_cell.length_c   1.000
_cell.angle_alpha   90.00
_cell.angle_beta   90.00
_cell.angle_gamma   90.00
#
_symmetry.space_group_name_H-M   'P 1'
#
loop_
_entity.id
_entity.type
_entity.pdbx_description
1 polymer ?
#
loop_
_entity_poly.entity_id
_entity_poly.type
_entity_poly.pdbx_seq_one_letter_code
_entity_poly.pdbx_strand_id
1 'polypeptide(L)'
;MAVPLAGNVKGRQGKRRPAVGGATDAGAPVGKKGRTADLGALKLPSHGYPTEHPFNKDGYRYILAEPDPHAPFRQEFDESNEWSGKPIPGWLYRSLCPGVVLLALHDRAPQLKVSEDRLAVTGEKGYCMVRATHGVSRGSWYWEVCVEELPEGAAARLGWGRRYANLQAPLGYDKFGYSWRSRKGTRFHESRGKHYSSGYGEGDTLGFLVVLPESVSTKYTPNTYKDRPLVKFKSHLYYEDKDNIQESLNNLKPLPGSKIYFFKNGECQGEAFVDINEGCYYPTVSLHKNVTVSVNFGPNFKYPPTSEYKYRPMSEKAEEAICEQTMADLLYLTENEGKLRLDNFNL
;
A
#
# COMPACT_ATOMS: atom_id res chain seq x y z
N MET A 1 37.78 15.39 -65.23
CA MET A 1 37.67 16.56 -64.34
C MET A 1 37.95 16.06 -62.92
N ALA A 2 39.16 16.13 -62.37
CA ALA A 2 39.89 17.31 -61.87
C ALA A 2 39.11 18.07 -60.76
N VAL A 3 39.20 17.60 -59.49
CA VAL A 3 39.88 18.20 -58.29
C VAL A 3 40.01 19.76 -58.31
N PRO A 4 39.98 20.60 -57.20
CA PRO A 4 40.24 20.31 -55.76
C PRO A 4 39.57 21.21 -54.63
N LEU A 5 39.90 20.81 -53.36
CA LEU A 5 40.44 21.57 -52.19
C LEU A 5 39.63 22.49 -51.23
N ALA A 6 40.03 22.29 -49.95
CA ALA A 6 40.21 23.21 -48.81
C ALA A 6 38.98 23.54 -47.92
N GLY A 7 39.08 23.58 -46.58
CA GLY A 7 40.22 23.44 -45.67
C GLY A 7 39.79 23.49 -44.19
N ASN A 8 40.68 22.98 -43.31
CA ASN A 8 40.67 23.01 -41.84
C ASN A 8 40.36 24.38 -41.21
N VAL A 9 39.68 24.41 -40.04
CA VAL A 9 40.15 25.13 -38.83
C VAL A 9 39.70 24.44 -37.52
N LYS A 10 40.66 24.24 -36.62
CA LYS A 10 40.58 23.73 -35.23
C LYS A 10 40.06 24.78 -34.23
N GLY A 11 39.44 24.35 -33.12
CA GLY A 11 39.12 25.20 -31.97
C GLY A 11 39.35 24.53 -30.60
N ARG A 12 40.61 24.53 -30.15
CA ARG A 12 41.16 24.56 -28.76
C ARG A 12 40.55 23.72 -27.62
N GLN A 13 41.37 22.75 -27.17
CA GLN A 13 41.47 22.28 -25.79
C GLN A 13 41.87 23.40 -24.81
N GLY A 14 41.29 23.38 -23.61
CA GLY A 14 41.75 24.16 -22.45
C GLY A 14 41.86 23.26 -21.22
N LYS A 15 43.08 22.82 -20.91
CA LYS A 15 43.46 22.23 -19.61
C LYS A 15 43.41 23.30 -18.52
N ARG A 16 42.95 22.99 -17.31
CA ARG A 16 43.42 23.65 -16.09
C ARG A 16 43.75 22.65 -14.98
N ARG A 17 44.95 22.86 -14.43
CA ARG A 17 45.67 22.13 -13.37
C ARG A 17 45.08 22.43 -11.98
N PRO A 18 45.40 21.58 -10.97
CA PRO A 18 44.95 21.75 -9.59
C PRO A 18 45.77 22.82 -8.85
N ALA A 19 45.17 23.45 -7.84
CA ALA A 19 45.86 24.33 -6.89
C ALA A 19 45.95 23.63 -5.53
N VAL A 20 47.14 23.68 -4.93
CA VAL A 20 47.51 23.16 -3.60
C VAL A 20 48.04 24.31 -2.75
N GLY A 21 47.76 24.26 -1.44
CA GLY A 21 48.46 24.94 -0.34
C GLY A 21 47.65 26.10 0.26
N GLY A 22 47.50 26.29 1.57
CA GLY A 22 47.96 25.74 2.86
C GLY A 22 47.27 26.61 3.95
N ALA A 23 47.27 26.40 5.27
CA ALA A 23 48.00 25.55 6.19
C ALA A 23 47.28 25.56 7.56
N THR A 24 47.50 24.49 8.34
CA THR A 24 47.60 24.39 9.81
C THR A 24 46.49 24.92 10.74
N ASP A 25 45.85 24.00 11.47
CA ASP A 25 46.14 23.89 12.91
C ASP A 25 45.90 22.47 13.46
N ALA A 26 46.67 22.09 14.48
CA ALA A 26 46.92 20.73 14.92
C ALA A 26 45.96 20.23 16.02
N GLY A 27 45.60 18.94 15.93
CA GLY A 27 44.98 18.15 17.02
C GLY A 27 45.11 16.65 16.72
N ALA A 28 45.79 15.91 17.59
CA ALA A 28 46.18 14.50 17.44
C ALA A 28 44.99 13.50 17.54
N PRO A 29 45.16 12.22 17.13
CA PRO A 29 44.11 11.44 16.47
C PRO A 29 43.26 10.58 17.40
N VAL A 30 41.96 10.45 17.09
CA VAL A 30 41.10 9.38 17.60
C VAL A 30 40.54 8.61 16.41
N GLY A 31 40.62 7.28 16.48
CA GLY A 31 40.58 6.35 15.35
C GLY A 31 39.44 6.53 14.35
N LYS A 32 39.80 6.45 13.06
CA LYS A 32 38.87 6.35 11.93
C LYS A 32 38.03 5.07 12.05
N LYS A 33 36.80 5.17 12.56
CA LYS A 33 35.69 4.40 12.00
C LYS A 33 35.25 5.16 10.76
N GLY A 34 35.58 4.61 9.59
CA GLY A 34 35.12 5.15 8.32
C GLY A 34 33.60 5.26 8.36
N ARG A 35 33.08 6.45 8.05
CA ARG A 35 31.71 6.61 7.59
C ARG A 35 31.61 5.82 6.28
N THR A 36 31.14 4.58 6.38
CA THR A 36 30.45 3.92 5.28
C THR A 36 29.38 4.91 4.81
N ALA A 37 29.47 5.31 3.55
CA ALA A 37 28.41 6.05 2.92
C ALA A 37 27.20 5.11 2.92
N ASP A 38 26.29 5.35 3.85
CA ASP A 38 24.98 4.73 3.88
C ASP A 38 24.28 5.16 2.59
N LEU A 39 24.40 4.35 1.54
CA LEU A 39 23.40 4.30 0.45
C LEU A 39 22.07 3.68 0.97
N GLY A 40 21.91 3.65 2.30
CA GLY A 40 20.71 3.36 3.05
C GLY A 40 19.52 4.11 2.48
N ALA A 41 18.42 3.36 2.44
CA ALA A 41 17.12 3.75 1.92
C ALA A 41 16.89 5.27 2.04
N LEU A 42 16.61 5.92 0.91
CA LEU A 42 16.19 7.31 0.90
C LEU A 42 15.10 7.51 1.94
N LYS A 43 15.37 8.40 2.91
CA LYS A 43 14.47 8.63 4.01
C LYS A 43 13.12 9.09 3.46
N LEU A 44 12.08 8.31 3.76
CA LEU A 44 10.72 8.67 3.39
C LEU A 44 10.33 9.99 4.09
N PRO A 45 9.42 10.77 3.47
CA PRO A 45 8.78 11.89 4.15
C PRO A 45 8.17 11.48 5.49
N SER A 46 7.90 12.45 6.37
CA SER A 46 7.26 12.23 7.68
C SER A 46 5.96 11.43 7.60
N HIS A 47 5.20 11.60 6.51
CA HIS A 47 3.96 10.87 6.25
C HIS A 47 4.17 9.42 5.73
N GLY A 48 5.42 8.93 5.66
CA GLY A 48 5.75 7.51 5.45
C GLY A 48 5.49 6.96 4.05
N TYR A 49 5.47 7.81 3.01
CA TYR A 49 5.36 7.38 1.61
C TYR A 49 5.97 8.45 0.67
N PRO A 50 6.43 8.13 -0.54
CA PRO A 50 6.90 9.14 -1.49
C PRO A 50 5.77 10.11 -1.92
N THR A 51 6.06 11.42 -1.91
CA THR A 51 5.12 12.47 -2.35
C THR A 51 4.65 12.26 -3.79
N GLU A 52 5.57 11.82 -4.64
CA GLU A 52 5.29 11.40 -6.01
C GLU A 52 5.61 9.91 -6.16
N HIS A 53 4.64 9.18 -6.68
CA HIS A 53 4.69 7.75 -6.87
C HIS A 53 3.92 7.38 -8.14
N PRO A 54 4.28 6.27 -8.81
CA PRO A 54 3.51 5.77 -9.92
C PRO A 54 2.13 5.29 -9.42
N PHE A 55 1.07 5.73 -10.09
CA PHE A 55 -0.28 5.21 -9.84
C PHE A 55 -0.49 3.91 -10.60
N ASN A 56 -1.30 3.01 -10.04
CA ASN A 56 -1.72 1.77 -10.70
C ASN A 56 -2.43 2.11 -12.01
N LYS A 57 -1.93 1.60 -13.15
CA LYS A 57 -2.40 1.95 -14.48
C LYS A 57 -2.16 0.79 -15.46
N ASP A 58 -2.97 0.71 -16.51
CA ASP A 58 -2.78 -0.21 -17.65
C ASP A 58 -2.66 -1.68 -17.23
N GLY A 59 -3.33 -2.05 -16.13
CA GLY A 59 -3.28 -3.41 -15.57
C GLY A 59 -2.00 -3.73 -14.80
N TYR A 60 -1.24 -2.73 -14.37
CA TYR A 60 -0.07 -2.90 -13.51
C TYR A 60 -0.25 -2.17 -12.18
N ARG A 61 0.29 -2.78 -11.13
CA ARG A 61 0.42 -2.21 -9.80
C ARG A 61 1.87 -2.00 -9.44
N TYR A 62 2.11 -0.88 -8.78
CA TYR A 62 3.43 -0.47 -8.32
C TYR A 62 3.48 -0.56 -6.80
N ILE A 63 4.31 -1.46 -6.30
CA ILE A 63 4.44 -1.74 -4.87
C ILE A 63 5.78 -1.18 -4.42
N LEU A 64 5.76 -0.15 -3.56
CA LEU A 64 6.98 0.47 -3.07
C LEU A 64 7.88 -0.57 -2.41
N ALA A 65 9.14 -0.62 -2.82
CA ALA A 65 10.11 -1.56 -2.32
C ALA A 65 11.11 -0.85 -1.38
N GLU A 66 11.50 -1.57 -0.33
CA GLU A 66 12.60 -1.19 0.56
C GLU A 66 13.70 -2.25 0.50
N PRO A 67 14.97 -1.88 0.76
CA PRO A 67 16.04 -2.84 0.73
C PRO A 67 15.85 -3.92 1.80
N ASP A 68 16.02 -5.19 1.45
CA ASP A 68 15.90 -6.30 2.41
C ASP A 68 17.24 -6.51 3.14
N PRO A 69 17.29 -6.38 4.48
CA PRO A 69 18.51 -6.56 5.25
C PRO A 69 18.98 -8.02 5.35
N HIS A 70 18.11 -9.00 5.07
CA HIS A 70 18.42 -10.43 5.17
C HIS A 70 18.71 -11.07 3.81
N ALA A 71 18.58 -10.31 2.71
CA ALA A 71 18.84 -10.83 1.38
C ALA A 71 20.32 -11.21 1.21
N PRO A 72 20.63 -12.40 0.66
CA PRO A 72 22.00 -12.81 0.40
C PRO A 72 22.63 -11.92 -0.67
N PHE A 73 23.96 -11.77 -0.63
CA PHE A 73 24.75 -10.98 -1.57
C PHE A 73 24.43 -9.48 -1.57
N ARG A 74 23.69 -8.99 -0.56
CA ARG A 74 23.33 -7.58 -0.46
C ARG A 74 24.55 -6.66 -0.32
N GLN A 75 25.46 -7.01 0.57
CA GLN A 75 26.69 -6.24 0.78
C GLN A 75 27.54 -6.20 -0.50
N GLU A 76 27.67 -7.32 -1.19
CA GLU A 76 28.42 -7.41 -2.46
C GLU A 76 27.78 -6.55 -3.56
N PHE A 77 26.45 -6.51 -3.63
CA PHE A 77 25.73 -5.65 -4.56
C PHE A 77 25.96 -4.16 -4.25
N ASP A 78 25.88 -3.76 -2.97
CA ASP A 78 26.05 -2.37 -2.55
C ASP A 78 27.51 -1.88 -2.73
N GLU A 79 28.50 -2.76 -2.61
CA GLU A 79 29.94 -2.44 -2.76
C GLU A 79 30.45 -2.50 -4.21
N SER A 80 29.72 -3.17 -5.12
CA SER A 80 30.17 -3.39 -6.49
C SER A 80 29.73 -2.29 -7.46
N ASN A 81 30.70 -1.60 -8.04
CA ASN A 81 30.46 -0.59 -9.09
C ASN A 81 29.95 -1.20 -10.40
N GLU A 82 30.10 -2.51 -10.61
CA GLU A 82 29.73 -3.22 -11.84
C GLU A 82 28.21 -3.35 -12.04
N TRP A 83 27.42 -3.06 -10.99
CA TRP A 83 25.95 -3.09 -11.03
C TRP A 83 25.32 -1.78 -11.46
N SER A 84 26.14 -0.74 -11.68
CA SER A 84 25.68 0.56 -12.18
C SER A 84 25.01 0.42 -13.54
N GLY A 85 23.69 0.66 -13.60
CA GLY A 85 22.90 0.61 -14.83
C GLY A 85 22.41 -0.78 -15.24
N LYS A 86 22.71 -1.84 -14.47
CA LYS A 86 22.13 -3.18 -14.67
C LYS A 86 20.76 -3.30 -13.99
N PRO A 87 19.90 -4.24 -14.43
CA PRO A 87 18.67 -4.57 -13.71
C PRO A 87 18.97 -4.95 -12.26
N ILE A 88 18.16 -4.46 -11.33
CA ILE A 88 18.32 -4.75 -9.89
C ILE A 88 17.59 -6.05 -9.55
N PRO A 89 18.27 -7.03 -8.93
CA PRO A 89 17.62 -8.24 -8.47
C PRO A 89 16.48 -8.01 -7.47
N GLY A 90 15.29 -8.52 -7.78
CA GLY A 90 14.09 -8.34 -6.96
C GLY A 90 14.22 -8.90 -5.54
N TRP A 91 14.99 -9.98 -5.34
CA TRP A 91 15.16 -10.62 -4.04
C TRP A 91 15.98 -9.81 -3.04
N LEU A 92 16.76 -8.81 -3.51
CA LEU A 92 17.54 -7.89 -2.65
C LEU A 92 16.66 -6.85 -1.93
N TYR A 93 15.39 -6.79 -2.31
CA TYR A 93 14.40 -5.88 -1.76
C TYR A 93 13.21 -6.66 -1.19
N ARG A 94 12.32 -5.94 -0.53
CA ARG A 94 11.02 -6.42 -0.07
C ARG A 94 9.99 -5.31 -0.15
N SER A 95 8.70 -5.63 -0.16
CA SER A 95 7.64 -4.61 -0.14
C SER A 95 7.75 -3.75 1.12
N LEU A 96 7.53 -2.44 1.02
CA LEU A 96 7.38 -1.60 2.20
C LEU A 96 6.16 -2.09 3.01
N CYS A 97 6.35 -2.36 4.29
CA CYS A 97 5.27 -2.66 5.24
C CYS A 97 5.23 -1.57 6.33
N PRO A 98 4.28 -0.61 6.25
CA PRO A 98 4.19 0.46 7.24
C PRO A 98 3.91 -0.08 8.65
N GLY A 99 4.61 0.44 9.67
CA GLY A 99 4.39 0.04 11.07
C GLY A 99 3.08 0.54 11.71
N VAL A 100 2.24 1.25 10.95
CA VAL A 100 0.95 1.78 11.39
C VAL A 100 -0.08 1.64 10.27
N VAL A 101 -1.34 1.38 10.63
CA VAL A 101 -2.46 1.37 9.68
C VAL A 101 -2.92 2.79 9.39
N LEU A 102 -2.91 3.17 8.12
CA LEU A 102 -3.23 4.52 7.63
C LEU A 102 -4.04 4.42 6.33
N LEU A 103 -4.62 5.51 5.84
CA LEU A 103 -5.10 5.58 4.46
C LEU A 103 -3.91 5.50 3.50
N ALA A 104 -3.98 4.60 2.51
CA ALA A 104 -2.88 4.33 1.59
C ALA A 104 -2.78 5.43 0.51
N LEU A 105 -1.60 6.04 0.38
CA LEU A 105 -1.38 7.10 -0.60
C LEU A 105 -1.29 6.58 -2.03
N HIS A 106 -0.82 5.35 -2.23
CA HIS A 106 -0.72 4.67 -3.53
C HIS A 106 -2.00 3.96 -3.95
N ASP A 107 -2.89 3.69 -3.00
CA ASP A 107 -4.08 2.86 -3.22
C ASP A 107 -5.37 3.68 -3.06
N ARG A 108 -5.41 4.76 -3.84
CA ARG A 108 -6.49 5.74 -3.85
C ARG A 108 -6.70 6.32 -5.23
N ALA A 109 -7.90 6.84 -5.46
CA ALA A 109 -8.15 7.71 -6.60
C ALA A 109 -7.32 9.02 -6.48
N PRO A 110 -6.67 9.50 -7.56
CA PRO A 110 -5.80 10.68 -7.50
C PRO A 110 -6.49 11.95 -7.00
N GLN A 111 -7.79 12.10 -7.28
CA GLN A 111 -8.59 13.27 -6.91
C GLN A 111 -8.97 13.34 -5.42
N LEU A 112 -8.81 12.26 -4.66
CA LEU A 112 -9.07 12.29 -3.22
C LEU A 112 -8.04 13.17 -2.50
N LYS A 113 -8.48 13.93 -1.50
CA LYS A 113 -7.60 14.74 -0.67
C LYS A 113 -7.45 14.05 0.68
N VAL A 114 -6.27 13.48 0.91
CA VAL A 114 -5.95 12.81 2.18
C VAL A 114 -5.23 13.82 3.08
N SER A 115 -5.58 13.86 4.37
CA SER A 115 -4.91 14.69 5.37
C SER A 115 -3.44 14.30 5.55
N GLU A 116 -2.64 15.20 6.12
CA GLU A 116 -1.20 14.97 6.32
C GLU A 116 -0.91 13.77 7.24
N ASP A 117 -1.72 13.58 8.29
CA ASP A 117 -1.66 12.44 9.20
C ASP A 117 -2.23 11.14 8.59
N ARG A 118 -2.85 11.22 7.40
CA ARG A 118 -3.47 10.12 6.65
C ARG A 118 -4.60 9.40 7.39
N LEU A 119 -5.27 10.12 8.30
CA LEU A 119 -6.42 9.63 9.05
C LEU A 119 -7.73 10.33 8.68
N ALA A 120 -7.71 11.25 7.72
CA ALA A 120 -8.92 11.83 7.13
C ALA A 120 -8.82 11.90 5.61
N VAL A 121 -9.97 11.88 4.96
CA VAL A 121 -10.07 12.00 3.50
C VAL A 121 -11.32 12.77 3.09
N THR A 122 -11.13 13.67 2.14
CA THR A 122 -12.19 14.47 1.54
C THR A 122 -12.38 14.08 0.08
N GLY A 123 -13.65 13.88 -0.29
CA GLY A 123 -14.08 13.58 -1.66
C GLY A 123 -14.07 14.79 -2.59
N GLU A 124 -14.33 14.51 -3.87
CA GLU A 124 -14.52 15.53 -4.91
C GLU A 124 -15.75 15.16 -5.76
N LYS A 125 -15.97 15.77 -6.94
CA LYS A 125 -17.20 15.71 -7.76
C LYS A 125 -17.87 14.33 -7.83
N GLY A 126 -17.14 13.29 -8.24
CA GLY A 126 -17.65 11.94 -8.47
C GLY A 126 -17.33 10.96 -7.35
N TYR A 127 -17.91 9.76 -7.41
CA TYR A 127 -17.51 8.68 -6.51
C TYR A 127 -16.06 8.28 -6.77
N CYS A 128 -15.31 8.14 -5.69
CA CYS A 128 -13.95 7.60 -5.72
C CYS A 128 -13.61 6.98 -4.37
N MET A 129 -12.55 6.17 -4.31
CA MET A 129 -12.21 5.37 -3.14
C MET A 129 -10.75 5.49 -2.72
N VAL A 130 -10.51 5.23 -1.44
CA VAL A 130 -9.20 4.97 -0.83
C VAL A 130 -9.30 3.75 0.06
N ARG A 131 -8.25 2.91 0.04
CA ARG A 131 -8.08 1.77 0.95
C ARG A 131 -7.08 2.10 2.06
N ALA A 132 -7.17 1.39 3.17
CA ALA A 132 -6.10 1.41 4.18
C ALA A 132 -4.85 0.66 3.70
N THR A 133 -3.72 0.91 4.37
CA THR A 133 -2.43 0.27 4.08
C THR A 133 -2.41 -1.24 4.33
N HIS A 134 -3.30 -1.73 5.21
CA HIS A 134 -3.33 -3.12 5.64
C HIS A 134 -4.68 -3.75 5.36
N GLY A 135 -4.65 -5.05 5.06
CA GLY A 135 -5.84 -5.87 4.84
C GLY A 135 -5.76 -7.16 5.64
N VAL A 136 -6.90 -7.81 5.79
CA VAL A 136 -7.11 -9.01 6.62
C VAL A 136 -7.74 -10.11 5.80
N SER A 137 -7.27 -11.34 5.99
CA SER A 137 -7.72 -12.54 5.28
C SER A 137 -8.31 -13.63 6.18
N ARG A 138 -8.23 -13.43 7.51
CA ARG A 138 -8.69 -14.37 8.54
C ARG A 138 -8.93 -13.63 9.86
N GLY A 139 -9.67 -14.24 10.77
CA GLY A 139 -9.99 -13.67 12.09
C GLY A 139 -11.12 -12.65 12.05
N SER A 140 -11.31 -11.93 13.17
CA SER A 140 -12.36 -10.93 13.31
C SER A 140 -11.74 -9.55 13.57
N TRP A 141 -12.05 -8.57 12.71
CA TRP A 141 -11.36 -7.28 12.69
C TRP A 141 -12.32 -6.11 12.63
N TYR A 142 -12.00 -5.03 13.35
CA TYR A 142 -12.85 -3.86 13.52
C TYR A 142 -12.11 -2.55 13.27
N TRP A 143 -12.82 -1.58 12.70
CA TRP A 143 -12.40 -0.18 12.57
C TRP A 143 -13.60 0.77 12.57
N GLU A 144 -13.35 2.06 12.81
CA GLU A 144 -14.35 3.12 12.84
C GLU A 144 -14.12 4.20 11.78
N VAL A 145 -15.21 4.86 11.39
CA VAL A 145 -15.22 6.07 10.57
C VAL A 145 -16.14 7.10 11.20
N CYS A 146 -15.66 8.33 11.42
CA CYS A 146 -16.51 9.46 11.75
C CYS A 146 -16.86 10.24 10.47
N VAL A 147 -18.13 10.57 10.30
CA VAL A 147 -18.58 11.43 9.21
C VAL A 147 -18.47 12.89 9.67
N GLU A 148 -17.41 13.57 9.22
CA GLU A 148 -17.11 14.95 9.65
C GLU A 148 -17.97 15.97 8.91
N GLU A 149 -18.13 15.79 7.59
CA GLU A 149 -18.93 16.69 6.76
C GLU A 149 -19.71 15.86 5.73
N LEU A 150 -21.02 16.05 5.65
CA LEU A 150 -21.88 15.39 4.65
C LEU A 150 -22.81 16.40 3.97
N PRO A 151 -22.31 17.19 3.00
CA PRO A 151 -23.12 18.21 2.34
C PRO A 151 -24.36 17.67 1.63
N GLU A 152 -25.36 18.53 1.41
CA GLU A 152 -26.59 18.13 0.74
C GLU A 152 -26.33 17.56 -0.67
N GLY A 153 -26.96 16.43 -0.98
CA GLY A 153 -26.78 15.73 -2.25
C GLY A 153 -25.40 15.08 -2.41
N ALA A 154 -24.56 15.07 -1.38
CA ALA A 154 -23.38 14.23 -1.27
C ALA A 154 -23.74 12.85 -0.70
N ALA A 155 -22.81 11.90 -0.78
CA ALA A 155 -23.02 10.57 -0.22
C ALA A 155 -21.69 9.85 0.03
N ALA A 156 -21.63 9.11 1.12
CA ALA A 156 -20.56 8.15 1.40
C ALA A 156 -21.04 6.70 1.23
N ARG A 157 -20.12 5.84 0.82
CA ARG A 157 -20.19 4.38 0.92
C ARG A 157 -18.95 3.86 1.65
N LEU A 158 -19.15 3.23 2.79
CA LEU A 158 -18.07 2.84 3.71
C LEU A 158 -18.14 1.33 3.96
N GLY A 159 -17.00 0.66 4.12
CA GLY A 159 -16.98 -0.77 4.40
C GLY A 159 -15.68 -1.45 4.04
N TRP A 160 -15.79 -2.63 3.42
CA TRP A 160 -14.65 -3.49 3.13
C TRP A 160 -14.48 -3.67 1.62
N GLY A 161 -13.27 -3.45 1.14
CA GLY A 161 -12.90 -3.56 -0.27
C GLY A 161 -11.70 -4.47 -0.42
N ARG A 162 -11.68 -5.25 -1.51
CA ARG A 162 -10.52 -6.04 -1.91
C ARG A 162 -9.64 -5.21 -2.85
N ARG A 163 -8.42 -5.68 -3.03
CA ARG A 163 -7.40 -5.10 -3.92
C ARG A 163 -7.90 -4.69 -5.31
N TYR A 164 -8.78 -5.49 -5.92
CA TYR A 164 -9.30 -5.24 -7.27
C TYR A 164 -10.58 -4.38 -7.32
N ALA A 165 -11.05 -3.88 -6.18
CA ALA A 165 -12.19 -2.95 -6.17
C ALA A 165 -11.79 -1.65 -6.90
N ASN A 166 -12.60 -1.22 -7.87
CA ASN A 166 -12.26 -0.08 -8.73
C ASN A 166 -12.27 1.25 -7.97
N LEU A 167 -11.09 1.84 -7.78
CA LEU A 167 -10.88 3.10 -7.04
C LEU A 167 -11.67 4.30 -7.60
N GLN A 168 -12.09 4.26 -8.87
CA GLN A 168 -12.88 5.31 -9.52
C GLN A 168 -14.39 5.06 -9.47
N ALA A 169 -14.83 3.99 -8.80
CA ALA A 169 -16.23 3.60 -8.67
C ALA A 169 -16.68 3.68 -7.20
N PRO A 170 -18.00 3.73 -6.92
CA PRO A 170 -18.49 3.60 -5.55
C PRO A 170 -18.20 2.22 -4.98
N LEU A 171 -17.85 2.13 -3.69
CA LEU A 171 -17.65 0.83 -3.03
C LEU A 171 -18.91 -0.04 -3.13
N GLY A 172 -18.74 -1.31 -3.49
CA GLY A 172 -19.84 -2.23 -3.79
C GLY A 172 -20.42 -2.09 -5.20
N TYR A 173 -19.72 -1.40 -6.12
CA TYR A 173 -20.02 -1.41 -7.56
C TYR A 173 -19.75 -2.78 -8.20
N ASP A 174 -18.61 -3.38 -7.86
CA ASP A 174 -18.13 -4.65 -8.39
C ASP A 174 -18.28 -5.79 -7.36
N LYS A 175 -17.70 -6.96 -7.69
CA LYS A 175 -17.68 -8.17 -6.84
C LYS A 175 -16.65 -8.10 -5.71
N PHE A 176 -15.85 -7.04 -5.67
CA PHE A 176 -14.69 -6.90 -4.80
C PHE A 176 -14.95 -5.97 -3.62
N GLY A 177 -16.14 -5.38 -3.50
CA GLY A 177 -16.50 -4.50 -2.40
C GLY A 177 -17.84 -4.81 -1.76
N TYR A 178 -17.93 -4.53 -0.46
CA TYR A 178 -19.14 -4.59 0.35
C TYR A 178 -19.25 -3.28 1.13
N SER A 179 -20.35 -2.55 0.95
CA SER A 179 -20.48 -1.22 1.54
C SER A 179 -21.82 -0.94 2.17
N TRP A 180 -21.82 0.05 3.05
CA TRP A 180 -22.97 0.69 3.62
C TRP A 180 -23.08 2.11 3.08
N ARG A 181 -24.24 2.48 2.55
CA ARG A 181 -24.48 3.82 2.01
C ARG A 181 -25.18 4.70 3.05
N SER A 182 -24.59 5.87 3.28
CA SER A 182 -25.14 7.00 4.07
C SER A 182 -26.64 7.22 3.82
N ARG A 183 -27.00 7.45 2.55
CA ARG A 183 -28.38 7.67 2.15
C ARG A 183 -29.22 6.39 2.26
N LYS A 184 -30.26 6.44 3.11
CA LYS A 184 -31.24 5.37 3.35
C LYS A 184 -30.68 4.08 3.95
N GLY A 185 -29.43 4.07 4.44
CA GLY A 185 -28.84 2.94 5.16
C GLY A 185 -28.81 1.64 4.36
N THR A 186 -28.61 1.72 3.05
CA THR A 186 -28.65 0.55 2.16
C THR A 186 -27.28 -0.10 2.06
N ARG A 187 -27.23 -1.43 2.13
CA ARG A 187 -26.02 -2.22 1.85
C ARG A 187 -25.86 -2.45 0.35
N PHE A 188 -24.64 -2.35 -0.17
CA PHE A 188 -24.31 -2.50 -1.59
C PHE A 188 -23.21 -3.53 -1.84
N HIS A 189 -23.45 -4.38 -2.84
CA HIS A 189 -22.49 -5.33 -3.41
C HIS A 189 -22.92 -5.61 -4.85
N GLU A 190 -21.99 -5.72 -5.80
CA GLU A 190 -22.29 -5.91 -7.24
C GLU A 190 -23.32 -4.91 -7.80
N SER A 191 -23.22 -3.64 -7.40
CA SER A 191 -24.16 -2.57 -7.74
C SER A 191 -25.61 -2.80 -7.28
N ARG A 192 -25.87 -3.86 -6.49
CA ARG A 192 -27.19 -4.20 -5.96
C ARG A 192 -27.34 -3.65 -4.55
N GLY A 193 -28.19 -2.63 -4.42
CA GLY A 193 -28.55 -2.05 -3.14
C GLY A 193 -29.71 -2.79 -2.50
N LYS A 194 -29.57 -3.18 -1.23
CA LYS A 194 -30.66 -3.73 -0.41
C LYS A 194 -30.86 -2.84 0.82
N HIS A 195 -32.11 -2.66 1.25
CA HIS A 195 -32.37 -2.03 2.54
C HIS A 195 -31.75 -2.87 3.65
N TYR A 196 -31.22 -2.19 4.66
CA TYR A 196 -30.46 -2.82 5.74
C TYR A 196 -30.71 -2.10 7.07
N SER A 197 -30.62 -0.76 7.07
CA SER A 197 -30.83 0.05 8.27
C SER A 197 -31.40 1.43 7.92
N SER A 198 -31.59 2.27 8.93
CA SER A 198 -31.69 3.71 8.73
C SER A 198 -30.38 4.29 8.17
N GLY A 199 -30.47 5.45 7.52
CA GLY A 199 -29.29 6.19 7.08
C GLY A 199 -28.41 6.70 8.23
N TYR A 200 -27.20 7.10 7.85
CA TYR A 200 -26.27 7.81 8.72
C TYR A 200 -25.89 9.15 8.09
N GLY A 201 -25.47 10.09 8.93
CA GLY A 201 -25.21 11.47 8.56
C GLY A 201 -23.96 12.03 9.22
N GLU A 202 -23.79 13.34 9.05
CA GLU A 202 -22.76 14.12 9.73
C GLU A 202 -22.83 13.93 11.27
N GLY A 203 -21.67 13.81 11.91
CA GLY A 203 -21.52 13.57 13.34
C GLY A 203 -21.64 12.11 13.78
N ASP A 204 -22.18 11.22 12.93
CA ASP A 204 -22.23 9.78 13.24
C ASP A 204 -20.83 9.15 13.18
N THR A 205 -20.56 8.26 14.15
CA THR A 205 -19.39 7.38 14.14
C THR A 205 -19.86 5.97 13.82
N LEU A 206 -19.26 5.37 12.80
CA LEU A 206 -19.70 4.10 12.23
C LEU A 206 -18.63 3.05 12.44
N GLY A 207 -19.04 1.88 12.92
CA GLY A 207 -18.17 0.73 13.12
C GLY A 207 -18.32 -0.30 12.03
N PHE A 208 -17.24 -0.98 11.70
CA PHE A 208 -17.19 -1.98 10.63
C PHE A 208 -16.45 -3.22 11.12
N LEU A 209 -17.18 -4.30 11.38
CA LEU A 209 -16.62 -5.60 11.74
C LEU A 209 -16.66 -6.54 10.53
N VAL A 210 -15.55 -7.21 10.26
CA VAL A 210 -15.51 -8.37 9.36
C VAL A 210 -15.08 -9.61 10.14
N VAL A 211 -15.76 -10.71 9.91
CA VAL A 211 -15.46 -12.04 10.46
C VAL A 211 -15.09 -12.94 9.30
N LEU A 212 -13.85 -13.43 9.31
CA LEU A 212 -13.26 -14.27 8.27
C LEU A 212 -12.81 -15.59 8.91
N PRO A 213 -13.65 -16.65 8.91
CA PRO A 213 -13.25 -17.94 9.45
C PRO A 213 -12.06 -18.51 8.66
N GLU A 214 -11.21 -19.25 9.36
CA GLU A 214 -10.14 -20.00 8.72
C GLU A 214 -10.71 -21.17 7.92
N SER A 215 -10.03 -21.51 6.83
CA SER A 215 -10.36 -22.63 5.97
C SER A 215 -9.07 -23.28 5.45
N VAL A 216 -9.20 -24.40 4.75
CA VAL A 216 -8.05 -25.08 4.13
C VAL A 216 -7.29 -24.22 3.12
N SER A 217 -7.91 -23.17 2.56
CA SER A 217 -7.29 -22.23 1.62
C SER A 217 -6.66 -21.01 2.30
N THR A 218 -6.74 -20.89 3.63
CA THR A 218 -6.20 -19.74 4.38
C THR A 218 -4.69 -19.65 4.24
N LYS A 219 -4.22 -18.52 3.69
CA LYS A 219 -2.79 -18.18 3.59
C LYS A 219 -2.36 -17.33 4.78
N TYR A 220 -1.24 -17.71 5.40
CA TYR A 220 -0.63 -16.98 6.52
C TYR A 220 0.53 -16.08 6.09
N THR A 221 1.05 -16.28 4.87
CA THR A 221 2.15 -15.49 4.32
C THR A 221 1.65 -14.60 3.18
N PRO A 222 2.07 -13.31 3.12
CA PRO A 222 1.83 -12.45 1.98
C PRO A 222 2.69 -12.85 0.78
N ASN A 223 2.37 -12.28 -0.39
CA ASN A 223 3.27 -12.34 -1.54
C ASN A 223 4.49 -11.44 -1.28
N THR A 224 5.69 -11.98 -1.51
CA THR A 224 6.97 -11.29 -1.31
C THR A 224 7.34 -10.38 -2.48
N TYR A 225 6.83 -10.67 -3.69
CA TYR A 225 7.19 -10.02 -4.96
C TYR A 225 8.69 -10.09 -5.31
N LYS A 226 9.48 -10.90 -4.61
CA LYS A 226 10.94 -11.02 -4.82
C LYS A 226 11.32 -11.59 -6.18
N ASP A 227 10.37 -12.23 -6.85
CA ASP A 227 10.44 -12.75 -8.22
C ASP A 227 10.10 -11.68 -9.28
N ARG A 228 9.68 -10.49 -8.87
CA ARG A 228 9.20 -9.42 -9.77
C ARG A 228 10.29 -8.41 -10.10
N PRO A 229 10.20 -7.79 -11.29
CA PRO A 229 11.12 -6.74 -11.68
C PRO A 229 10.94 -5.51 -10.78
N LEU A 230 12.06 -4.86 -10.49
CA LEU A 230 12.09 -3.55 -9.84
C LEU A 230 12.21 -2.45 -10.89
N VAL A 231 11.36 -1.44 -10.78
CA VAL A 231 11.42 -0.22 -11.59
C VAL A 231 11.75 0.97 -10.71
N LYS A 232 12.63 1.84 -11.21
CA LYS A 232 12.98 3.09 -10.53
C LYS A 232 12.05 4.20 -10.97
N PHE A 233 11.33 4.78 -10.01
CA PHE A 233 10.56 6.01 -10.24
C PHE A 233 11.08 7.10 -9.30
N LYS A 234 11.63 8.16 -9.91
CA LYS A 234 12.43 9.18 -9.21
C LYS A 234 13.54 8.53 -8.39
N SER A 235 13.48 8.67 -7.07
CA SER A 235 14.49 8.16 -6.14
C SER A 235 14.10 6.81 -5.52
N HIS A 236 12.88 6.31 -5.74
CA HIS A 236 12.40 5.10 -5.08
C HIS A 236 12.26 3.93 -6.06
N LEU A 237 12.34 2.71 -5.52
CA LEU A 237 12.16 1.46 -6.28
C LEU A 237 10.78 0.88 -6.00
N TYR A 238 10.17 0.29 -7.01
CA TYR A 238 8.86 -0.33 -6.92
C TYR A 238 8.90 -1.69 -7.61
N TYR A 239 8.26 -2.70 -7.03
CA TYR A 239 7.90 -3.88 -7.78
C TYR A 239 6.78 -3.55 -8.75
N GLU A 240 6.88 -4.09 -9.96
CA GLU A 240 5.80 -4.08 -10.94
C GLU A 240 5.09 -5.44 -10.93
N ASP A 241 3.80 -5.45 -10.58
CA ASP A 241 2.94 -6.63 -10.54
C ASP A 241 1.79 -6.47 -11.53
N LYS A 242 1.48 -7.52 -12.29
CA LYS A 242 0.39 -7.49 -13.29
C LYS A 242 -0.94 -7.84 -12.64
N ASP A 243 -1.95 -7.01 -12.89
CA ASP A 243 -3.32 -7.26 -12.47
C ASP A 243 -4.01 -8.33 -13.30
N ASN A 244 -4.14 -9.52 -12.73
CA ASN A 244 -4.94 -10.58 -13.30
C ASN A 244 -6.40 -10.50 -12.79
N ILE A 245 -7.14 -9.47 -13.22
CA ILE A 245 -8.53 -9.25 -12.81
C ILE A 245 -9.42 -10.44 -13.21
N GLN A 246 -9.26 -10.96 -14.43
CA GLN A 246 -10.07 -12.08 -14.92
C GLN A 246 -9.85 -13.36 -14.10
N GLU A 247 -8.59 -13.67 -13.78
CA GLU A 247 -8.24 -14.79 -12.90
C GLU A 247 -8.84 -14.60 -11.51
N SER A 248 -8.75 -13.38 -10.97
CA SER A 248 -9.31 -13.03 -9.66
C SER A 248 -10.83 -13.17 -9.63
N LEU A 249 -11.52 -12.85 -10.73
CA LEU A 249 -12.96 -13.05 -10.88
C LEU A 249 -13.31 -14.55 -10.94
N ASN A 250 -12.54 -15.35 -11.67
CA ASN A 250 -12.74 -16.79 -11.79
C ASN A 250 -12.51 -17.52 -10.45
N ASN A 251 -11.64 -16.97 -9.60
CA ASN A 251 -11.30 -17.52 -8.29
C ASN A 251 -12.18 -16.98 -7.15
N LEU A 252 -13.25 -16.22 -7.44
CA LEU A 252 -14.20 -15.80 -6.40
C LEU A 252 -15.01 -16.99 -5.90
N LYS A 253 -14.80 -17.34 -4.63
CA LYS A 253 -15.55 -18.39 -3.95
C LYS A 253 -16.12 -17.84 -2.65
N PRO A 254 -17.40 -18.06 -2.32
CA PRO A 254 -17.93 -17.75 -1.00
C PRO A 254 -17.11 -18.42 0.10
N LEU A 255 -16.93 -17.74 1.22
CA LEU A 255 -16.31 -18.26 2.44
C LEU A 255 -17.42 -18.53 3.47
N PRO A 256 -17.89 -19.77 3.62
CA PRO A 256 -18.99 -20.10 4.53
C PRO A 256 -18.70 -19.67 5.98
N GLY A 257 -19.68 -19.06 6.63
CA GLY A 257 -19.58 -18.57 8.00
C GLY A 257 -18.89 -17.20 8.13
N SER A 258 -18.39 -16.63 7.04
CA SER A 258 -17.91 -15.25 7.03
C SER A 258 -19.06 -14.25 7.15
N LYS A 259 -18.83 -13.15 7.85
CA LYS A 259 -19.85 -12.13 8.11
C LYS A 259 -19.30 -10.72 8.09
N ILE A 260 -20.14 -9.75 7.73
CA ILE A 260 -19.88 -8.32 7.92
C ILE A 260 -21.00 -7.74 8.77
N TYR A 261 -20.62 -6.97 9.79
CA TYR A 261 -21.53 -6.19 10.63
C TYR A 261 -21.20 -4.71 10.53
N PHE A 262 -22.23 -3.88 10.54
CA PHE A 262 -22.09 -2.42 10.62
C PHE A 262 -22.70 -1.91 11.92
N PHE A 263 -22.05 -0.93 12.53
CA PHE A 263 -22.44 -0.32 13.79
C PHE A 263 -22.66 1.17 13.59
N LYS A 264 -23.67 1.72 14.26
CA LYS A 264 -23.94 3.16 14.31
C LYS A 264 -23.81 3.62 15.75
N ASN A 265 -22.82 4.46 16.05
CA ASN A 265 -22.55 4.96 17.39
C ASN A 265 -22.49 3.84 18.44
N GLY A 266 -21.86 2.70 18.09
CA GLY A 266 -21.72 1.51 18.93
C GLY A 266 -22.86 0.48 18.80
N GLU A 267 -24.02 0.87 18.25
CA GLU A 267 -25.17 -0.04 18.10
C GLU A 267 -25.08 -0.86 16.81
N CYS A 268 -25.09 -2.19 16.94
CA CYS A 268 -25.10 -3.08 15.79
C CYS A 268 -26.38 -2.93 14.96
N GLN A 269 -26.24 -2.78 13.65
CA GLN A 269 -27.35 -2.63 12.70
C GLN A 269 -27.78 -3.99 12.09
N GLY A 270 -27.26 -5.11 12.61
CA GLY A 270 -27.53 -6.47 12.16
C GLY A 270 -26.45 -7.05 11.24
N GLU A 271 -26.77 -8.18 10.61
CA GLU A 271 -25.88 -8.86 9.65
C GLU A 271 -25.96 -8.19 8.28
N ALA A 272 -24.92 -7.43 7.92
CA ALA A 272 -24.86 -6.72 6.65
C ALA A 272 -24.56 -7.65 5.49
N PHE A 273 -23.66 -8.61 5.65
CA PHE A 273 -23.39 -9.64 4.64
C PHE A 273 -23.02 -10.95 5.32
N VAL A 274 -23.39 -12.05 4.70
CA VAL A 274 -23.08 -13.42 5.11
C VAL A 274 -22.48 -14.14 3.93
N ASP A 275 -21.56 -15.06 4.21
CA ASP A 275 -20.87 -15.89 3.21
C ASP A 275 -20.23 -15.05 2.09
N ILE A 276 -19.49 -14.00 2.49
CA ILE A 276 -18.74 -13.14 1.56
C ILE A 276 -17.62 -13.93 0.86
N ASN A 277 -17.13 -13.43 -0.28
CA ASN A 277 -16.09 -14.14 -1.03
C ASN A 277 -14.77 -14.26 -0.23
N GLU A 278 -14.07 -15.38 -0.33
CA GLU A 278 -12.73 -15.56 0.24
C GLU A 278 -11.75 -14.53 -0.34
N GLY A 279 -10.82 -14.05 0.49
CA GLY A 279 -9.79 -13.11 0.08
C GLY A 279 -9.33 -12.16 1.17
N CYS A 280 -8.45 -11.23 0.79
CA CYS A 280 -7.95 -10.17 1.66
C CYS A 280 -8.81 -8.91 1.53
N TYR A 281 -9.35 -8.43 2.65
CA TYR A 281 -10.21 -7.26 2.75
C TYR A 281 -9.50 -6.11 3.45
N TYR A 282 -9.67 -4.91 2.90
CA TYR A 282 -9.10 -3.67 3.40
C TYR A 282 -10.23 -2.76 3.86
N PRO A 283 -10.09 -2.07 5.01
CA PRO A 283 -10.88 -0.89 5.31
C PRO A 283 -10.92 0.05 4.11
N THR A 284 -12.12 0.40 3.64
CA THR A 284 -12.29 1.17 2.40
C THR A 284 -13.33 2.26 2.57
N VAL A 285 -12.95 3.46 2.14
CA VAL A 285 -13.79 4.65 2.15
C VAL A 285 -14.07 5.05 0.70
N SER A 286 -15.35 5.25 0.36
CA SER A 286 -15.77 5.76 -0.94
C SER A 286 -16.67 6.98 -0.80
N LEU A 287 -16.29 8.09 -1.43
CA LEU A 287 -16.90 9.41 -1.22
C LEU A 287 -17.38 9.99 -2.54
N HIS A 288 -18.54 10.65 -2.51
CA HIS A 288 -19.11 11.40 -3.63
C HIS A 288 -19.42 12.83 -3.21
N LYS A 289 -18.90 13.78 -3.99
CA LYS A 289 -18.79 15.21 -3.65
C LYS A 289 -17.89 15.41 -2.42
N ASN A 290 -17.89 16.64 -1.90
CA ASN A 290 -17.05 17.13 -0.82
C ASN A 290 -17.42 16.54 0.55
N VAL A 291 -17.63 15.22 0.65
CA VAL A 291 -17.76 14.54 1.94
C VAL A 291 -16.40 14.47 2.58
N THR A 292 -16.32 14.75 3.87
CA THR A 292 -15.12 14.54 4.68
C THR A 292 -15.40 13.48 5.73
N VAL A 293 -14.51 12.49 5.84
CA VAL A 293 -14.56 11.49 6.91
C VAL A 293 -13.18 11.35 7.55
N SER A 294 -13.16 11.05 8.85
CA SER A 294 -11.97 10.61 9.56
C SER A 294 -12.09 9.14 9.92
N VAL A 295 -10.95 8.44 10.02
CA VAL A 295 -10.88 7.00 10.27
C VAL A 295 -10.12 6.72 11.57
N ASN A 296 -10.57 5.70 12.29
CA ASN A 296 -9.93 5.24 13.51
C ASN A 296 -9.76 3.72 13.42
N PHE A 297 -8.51 3.26 13.33
CA PHE A 297 -8.16 1.84 13.25
C PHE A 297 -8.04 1.16 14.62
N GLY A 298 -8.25 1.90 15.71
CA GLY A 298 -8.11 1.43 17.09
C GLY A 298 -6.69 1.61 17.65
N PRO A 299 -6.41 1.10 18.86
CA PRO A 299 -7.31 0.29 19.69
C PRO A 299 -8.37 1.13 20.44
N ASN A 300 -8.19 2.44 20.53
CA ASN A 300 -9.05 3.34 21.28
C ASN A 300 -10.22 3.81 20.41
N PHE A 301 -11.31 3.04 20.40
CA PHE A 301 -12.53 3.37 19.67
C PHE A 301 -13.41 4.38 20.43
N LYS A 302 -14.14 5.21 19.70
CA LYS A 302 -15.11 6.12 20.28
C LYS A 302 -16.36 5.37 20.74
N TYR A 303 -16.80 4.38 19.95
CA TYR A 303 -17.91 3.49 20.27
C TYR A 303 -17.54 2.03 19.95
N PRO A 304 -16.76 1.37 20.83
CA PRO A 304 -16.39 -0.02 20.64
C PRO A 304 -17.64 -0.93 20.59
N PRO A 305 -17.62 -2.02 19.81
CA PRO A 305 -18.66 -3.04 19.83
C PRO A 305 -18.89 -3.58 21.25
N THR A 306 -20.12 -3.97 21.53
CA THR A 306 -20.52 -4.66 22.76
C THR A 306 -19.71 -5.95 22.97
N SER A 307 -19.55 -6.37 24.23
CA SER A 307 -18.72 -7.54 24.62
C SER A 307 -19.12 -8.88 24.01
N GLU A 308 -20.29 -8.95 23.36
CA GLU A 308 -20.75 -10.13 22.61
C GLU A 308 -19.95 -10.36 21.31
N TYR A 309 -19.34 -9.32 20.74
CA TYR A 309 -18.52 -9.42 19.54
C TYR A 309 -17.04 -9.59 19.90
N LYS A 310 -16.44 -10.71 19.48
CA LYS A 310 -14.99 -10.89 19.53
C LYS A 310 -14.35 -10.23 18.32
N TYR A 311 -13.42 -9.31 18.54
CA TYR A 311 -12.72 -8.61 17.46
C TYR A 311 -11.32 -8.21 17.88
N ARG A 312 -10.49 -7.89 16.88
CA ARG A 312 -9.21 -7.20 17.03
C ARG A 312 -9.28 -5.84 16.32
N PRO A 313 -8.70 -4.78 16.88
CA PRO A 313 -8.58 -3.51 16.18
C PRO A 313 -7.70 -3.66 14.95
N MET A 314 -8.04 -2.96 13.86
CA MET A 314 -7.20 -2.95 12.66
C MET A 314 -5.77 -2.50 12.94
N SER A 315 -5.52 -1.65 13.93
CA SER A 315 -4.18 -1.18 14.30
C SER A 315 -3.21 -2.32 14.65
N GLU A 316 -3.68 -3.41 15.27
CA GLU A 316 -2.87 -4.61 15.55
C GLU A 316 -2.38 -5.30 14.27
N LYS A 317 -3.05 -5.09 13.13
CA LYS A 317 -2.63 -5.73 11.87
C LYS A 317 -1.28 -5.23 11.38
N ALA A 318 -0.86 -4.03 11.78
CA ALA A 318 0.45 -3.49 11.37
C ALA A 318 1.61 -4.34 11.91
N GLU A 319 1.59 -4.68 13.20
CA GLU A 319 2.60 -5.56 13.81
C GLU A 319 2.53 -6.98 13.24
N GLU A 320 1.32 -7.53 13.13
CA GLU A 320 1.13 -8.86 12.54
C GLU A 320 1.64 -8.94 11.09
N ALA A 321 1.41 -7.89 10.28
CA ALA A 321 1.88 -7.85 8.90
C ALA A 321 3.42 -7.81 8.79
N ILE A 322 4.11 -7.14 9.71
CA ILE A 322 5.58 -7.16 9.77
C ILE A 322 6.08 -8.59 10.03
N CYS A 323 5.47 -9.29 10.98
CA CYS A 323 5.82 -10.68 11.29
C CYS A 323 5.54 -11.61 10.10
N GLU A 324 4.34 -11.52 9.50
CA GLU A 324 3.94 -12.32 8.35
C GLU A 324 4.85 -12.09 7.14
N GLN A 325 5.18 -10.82 6.84
CA GLN A 325 6.10 -10.48 5.76
C GLN A 325 7.49 -11.02 6.02
N THR A 326 8.03 -10.82 7.22
CA THR A 326 9.37 -11.32 7.58
C THR A 326 9.46 -12.83 7.40
N MET A 327 8.44 -13.57 7.84
CA MET A 327 8.35 -15.01 7.62
C MET A 327 8.28 -15.36 6.12
N ALA A 328 7.45 -14.66 5.34
CA ALA A 328 7.33 -14.90 3.90
C ALA A 328 8.64 -14.64 3.15
N ASP A 329 9.34 -13.56 3.49
CA ASP A 329 10.62 -13.20 2.89
C ASP A 329 11.68 -14.25 3.21
N LEU A 330 11.79 -14.68 4.48
CA LEU A 330 12.72 -15.73 4.88
C LEU A 330 12.44 -17.06 4.17
N LEU A 331 11.17 -17.48 4.10
CA LEU A 331 10.77 -18.68 3.38
C LEU A 331 11.20 -18.62 1.91
N TYR A 332 10.95 -17.50 1.24
CA TYR A 332 11.36 -17.31 -0.15
C TYR A 332 12.87 -17.43 -0.34
N LEU A 333 13.66 -16.80 0.55
CA LEU A 333 15.12 -16.86 0.47
C LEU A 333 15.65 -18.28 0.69
N THR A 334 15.09 -19.01 1.65
CA THR A 334 15.44 -20.41 1.92
C THR A 334 15.05 -21.35 0.78
N GLU A 335 13.85 -21.22 0.22
CA GLU A 335 13.38 -22.05 -0.92
C GLU A 335 14.24 -21.87 -2.19
N ASN A 336 14.89 -20.72 -2.31
CA ASN A 336 15.72 -20.36 -3.45
C ASN A 336 17.23 -20.36 -3.12
N GLU A 337 17.63 -20.95 -2.00
CA GLU A 337 19.03 -21.10 -1.63
C GLU A 337 19.84 -21.75 -2.75
N GLY A 338 21.02 -21.20 -3.04
CA GLY A 338 21.90 -21.64 -4.12
C GLY A 338 21.49 -21.18 -5.53
N LYS A 339 20.22 -20.77 -5.74
CA LYS A 339 19.70 -20.23 -7.01
C LYS A 339 19.81 -18.71 -7.10
N LEU A 340 19.69 -18.01 -5.96
CA LEU A 340 19.87 -16.56 -5.88
C LEU A 340 21.36 -16.24 -6.05
N ARG A 341 21.77 -15.74 -7.23
CA ARG A 341 23.16 -15.34 -7.50
C ARG A 341 23.17 -14.09 -8.35
N LEU A 342 24.10 -13.19 -8.04
CA LEU A 342 24.30 -11.97 -8.81
C LEU A 342 24.76 -12.31 -10.24
N ASP A 343 25.68 -13.25 -10.42
CA ASP A 343 26.25 -13.60 -11.73
C ASP A 343 25.24 -14.19 -12.73
N ASN A 344 24.19 -14.85 -12.23
CA ASN A 344 23.15 -15.48 -13.07
C ASN A 344 21.99 -14.54 -13.43
N PHE A 345 21.95 -13.30 -12.92
CA PHE A 345 20.79 -12.42 -13.09
C PHE A 345 20.70 -11.80 -14.50
N ASN A 346 21.76 -11.91 -15.33
CA ASN A 346 21.82 -11.35 -16.68
C ASN A 346 21.76 -12.40 -17.81
N LEU A 347 21.22 -13.60 -17.54
CA LEU A 347 20.96 -14.63 -18.56
C LEU A 347 19.46 -14.77 -18.85
#